data_AF-A0A1H4ZTV6-F1
#
_entry.id   AF-A0A1H4ZTV6-F1
#
_cell.length_a   1.000
_cell.length_b   1.000
_cell.length_c   1.000
_cell.angle_alpha   90.00
_cell.angle_beta   90.00
_cell.angle_gamma   90.00
#
_symmetry.space_group_name_H-M   'P 1'
#
loop_
_entity.id
_entity.type
_entity.pdbx_description
1 polymer ?
#
loop_
_entity_poly.entity_id
_entity_poly.type
_entity_poly.pdbx_seq_one_letter_code
_entity_poly.pdbx_strand_id
1 'polypeptide(L)' 'MSSFQHTVGGETYRFDSLAEVMAKASPARSGDYLAGVAASNAGERVAAQMALADIPLKHFLRDGLK' A
#
# COMPACT_ATOMS: atom_id res chain seq x y z
N MET A 1 -13.68 9.13 -4.60
CA MET A 1 -12.25 9.20 -4.99
C MET A 1 -11.53 8.17 -4.15
N SER A 2 -10.83 7.22 -4.78
CA SER A 2 -10.04 6.24 -4.03
C SER A 2 -8.95 7.03 -3.29
N SER A 3 -8.89 6.92 -1.96
CA SER A 3 -7.84 7.56 -1.18
C SER A 3 -6.82 6.49 -0.84
N PHE A 4 -5.58 6.66 -1.32
CA PHE A 4 -4.46 5.80 -0.93
C PHE A 4 -3.91 6.24 0.44
N GLN A 5 -4.77 6.23 1.46
CA GLN A 5 -4.36 6.61 2.81
C GLN A 5 -5.14 5.83 3.85
N HIS A 6 -4.53 5.59 5.00
CA HIS A 6 -5.20 5.01 6.15
C HIS A 6 -4.57 5.49 7.46
N THR A 7 -5.37 5.58 8.52
CA THR A 7 -4.89 6.00 9.84
C THR A 7 -4.78 4.80 10.77
N VAL A 8 -3.59 4.55 11.31
CA VAL A 8 -3.32 3.47 12.28
C VAL A 8 -2.65 4.08 13.50
N GLY A 9 -3.21 3.85 14.69
CA GLY A 9 -2.59 4.32 15.94
C GLY A 9 -2.47 5.85 16.06
N GLY A 10 -3.31 6.62 15.36
CA GLY A 10 -3.25 8.09 15.33
C GLY A 10 -2.30 8.67 14.28
N GLU A 11 -1.52 7.84 13.59
CA GLU A 11 -0.68 8.24 12.46
C GLU A 11 -1.40 8.00 11.15
N THR A 12 -1.37 8.98 10.25
CA THR A 12 -1.98 8.85 8.91
C THR A 12 -0.90 8.55 7.89
N TYR A 13 -0.99 7.38 7.28
CA TYR A 13 -0.11 6.93 6.20
C TYR A 13 -0.75 7.27 4.87
N ARG A 14 0.04 7.84 3.96
CA ARG A 14 -0.36 8.17 2.60
C ARG A 14 0.58 7.45 1.64
N PHE A 15 0.03 7.01 0.52
CA PHE A 15 0.75 6.34 -0.55
C PHE A 15 0.44 7.07 -1.86
N ASP A 16 1.42 7.17 -2.74
CA ASP A 16 1.34 8.00 -3.95
C ASP A 16 0.69 7.25 -5.11
N SER A 17 0.64 5.92 -5.05
CA SER A 17 0.08 5.10 -6.13
C SER A 17 -0.44 3.76 -5.67
N LEU A 18 -1.26 3.12 -6.51
CA LEU A 18 -1.70 1.74 -6.31
C LEU A 18 -0.51 0.77 -6.21
N ALA A 19 0.53 0.97 -7.02
CA ALA A 19 1.73 0.13 -7.01
C ALA A 19 2.45 0.19 -5.65
N GLU A 20 2.55 1.39 -5.08
CA GLU A 20 3.13 1.58 -3.75
C GLU A 20 2.29 0.91 -2.66
N VAL A 21 0.97 1.13 -2.66
CA VAL A 21 0.05 0.46 -1.71
C VAL A 21 0.23 -1.06 -1.77
N MET A 22 0.25 -1.63 -2.98
CA MET A 22 0.41 -3.08 -3.17
C MET A 22 1.78 -3.59 -2.69
N ALA A 23 2.85 -2.87 -2.99
CA ALA A 23 4.19 -3.25 -2.55
C ALA A 23 4.31 -3.22 -1.01
N LYS A 24 3.83 -2.14 -0.38
CA LYS A 24 3.90 -1.93 1.07
C LYS A 24 2.96 -2.87 1.85
N ALA A 25 1.84 -3.28 1.24
CA ALA A 25 0.90 -4.22 1.85
C ALA A 25 1.39 -5.69 1.82
N SER A 26 2.32 -6.01 0.93
CA SER A 26 2.81 -7.38 0.74
C SER A 26 3.63 -7.88 1.95
N PRO A 27 3.72 -9.21 2.17
CA PRO A 27 4.59 -9.77 3.19
C PRO A 27 6.04 -9.34 3.00
N ALA A 28 6.75 -9.14 4.12
CA ALA A 28 8.14 -8.75 4.13
C ALA A 28 9.03 -9.79 3.41
N ARG A 29 9.59 -9.41 2.25
CA ARG A 29 10.53 -10.22 1.47
C ARG A 29 11.83 -9.44 1.27
N SER A 30 12.97 -10.13 1.33
CA SER A 30 14.30 -9.51 1.17
C SER A 30 14.46 -8.75 -0.15
N GLY A 31 13.87 -9.26 -1.24
CA GLY A 31 13.86 -8.58 -2.54
C GLY A 31 13.13 -7.23 -2.53
N ASP A 32 12.00 -7.14 -1.84
CA ASP A 32 11.22 -5.90 -1.75
C ASP A 32 11.96 -4.84 -0.90
N TYR A 33 12.72 -5.27 0.12
CA TYR A 33 13.61 -4.38 0.86
C TYR A 33 14.79 -3.91 0.00
N LEU A 34 15.43 -4.81 -0.76
CA LEU A 34 16.53 -4.46 -1.64
C LEU A 34 16.09 -3.49 -2.75
N ALA A 35 14.87 -3.64 -3.24
CA ALA A 35 14.25 -2.74 -4.21
C ALA A 35 13.71 -1.43 -3.59
N GLY A 36 13.73 -1.30 -2.27
CA GLY A 36 13.24 -0.10 -1.57
C GLY A 36 11.72 0.08 -1.56
N VAL A 37 10.96 -0.96 -1.90
CA VAL A 37 9.48 -0.90 -2.04
C VAL A 37 8.73 -1.51 -0.85
N ALA A 38 9.42 -2.23 0.03
CA ALA A 38 8.84 -2.79 1.24
C ALA A 38 8.42 -1.70 2.25
N ALA A 39 7.43 -2.02 3.11
CA ALA A 39 7.05 -1.15 4.22
C ALA A 39 8.20 -1.01 5.22
N SER A 40 8.42 0.22 5.68
CA SER A 40 9.49 0.62 6.60
C SER A 40 9.25 0.09 8.01
N ASN A 41 7.98 -0.12 8.38
CA ASN A 41 7.60 -0.69 9.67
C ASN A 41 6.29 -1.49 9.58
N ALA A 42 5.89 -2.10 10.70
CA ALA A 42 4.67 -2.91 10.76
C ALA A 42 3.39 -2.08 10.66
N GLY A 43 3.36 -0.87 11.23
CA GLY A 43 2.22 0.05 11.15
C GLY A 43 1.92 0.48 9.72
N GLU A 44 2.95 0.87 8.97
CA GLU A 44 2.85 1.23 7.54
C GLU A 44 2.29 0.06 6.71
N ARG A 45 2.74 -1.17 6.98
CA ARG A 45 2.22 -2.36 6.29
C ARG A 45 0.74 -2.60 6.59
N VAL A 46 0.32 -2.47 7.84
CA VAL A 46 -1.10 -2.60 8.22
C VAL A 46 -1.92 -1.49 7.57
N ALA A 47 -1.43 -0.25 7.59
CA ALA A 47 -2.07 0.87 6.93
C ALA A 47 -2.21 0.64 5.42
N ALA A 48 -1.18 0.10 4.77
CA ALA A 48 -1.21 -0.25 3.35
C ALA A 48 -2.23 -1.36 3.06
N GLN A 49 -2.32 -2.39 3.91
CA GLN A 49 -3.32 -3.46 3.78
C GLN A 49 -4.75 -2.94 3.93
N MET A 50 -5.00 -2.05 4.89
CA MET A 50 -6.31 -1.43 5.08
C MET A 50 -6.66 -0.50 3.92
N ALA A 51 -5.72 0.36 3.51
CA ALA A 51 -5.89 1.21 2.33
C ALA A 51 -6.18 0.37 1.08
N LEU A 52 -5.48 -0.75 0.89
CA LEU A 52 -5.69 -1.67 -0.24
C LEU A 52 -7.10 -2.27 -0.23
N ALA A 53 -7.61 -2.64 0.95
CA ALA A 53 -8.95 -3.22 1.10
C ALA A 53 -10.08 -2.22 0.75
N ASP A 54 -9.84 -0.92 0.94
CA ASP A 54 -10.79 0.15 0.64
C ASP A 54 -10.79 0.56 -0.85
N ILE A 55 -9.86 0.06 -1.67
CA ILE A 55 -9.76 0.40 -3.09
C ILE A 55 -10.80 -0.40 -3.90
N PRO A 56 -11.70 0.28 -4.65
CA PRO A 56 -12.66 -0.41 -5.50
C PRO A 56 -11.98 -1.24 -6.61
N LEU A 57 -12.45 -2.47 -6.85
CA LEU A 57 -11.88 -3.39 -7.85
C LEU A 57 -11.73 -2.78 -9.26
N LYS A 58 -12.67 -1.91 -9.67
CA LYS A 58 -12.61 -1.17 -10.94
C LYS A 58 -11.34 -0.32 -11.12
N HIS A 59 -10.68 0.04 -10.03
CA HIS A 59 -9.46 0.84 -10.06
C HIS A 59 -8.26 0.00 -10.51
N PHE A 60 -8.14 -1.23 -10.01
CA PHE A 60 -7.13 -2.20 -10.44
C PHE A 60 -7.22 -2.52 -11.94
N LEU A 61 -8.43 -2.49 -12.51
CA LEU A 61 -8.64 -2.69 -13.95
C LEU A 61 -8.19 -1.49 -14.80
N ARG A 62 -8.15 -0.28 -14.22
CA ARG A 62 -7.76 0.95 -14.93
C ARG A 62 -6.27 1.21 -14.86
N ASP A 63 -5.71 1.03 -13.67
CA ASP A 63 -4.27 1.18 -13.41
C ASP A 63 -3.50 -0.13 -13.65
N GLY A 64 -4.13 -1.11 -14.30
CA GLY A 64 -3.63 -2.46 -14.47
C GLY A 64 -2.20 -2.52 -14.98
N LEU A 65 -1.31 -3.00 -14.10
CA LEU A 65 -0.04 -3.69 -14.37
C LEU A 65 0.65 -3.26 -15.68
N LYS A 66 1.16 -2.02 -15.72
CA LYS A 66 2.22 -1.66 -16.65
C LYS A 66 3.58 -1.89 -16.00
#